data_AF-A0A5N6PRX7-F1
#
_entry.id   AF-A0A5N6PRX7-F1
#
_cell.length_a   1.000
_cell.length_b   1.000
_cell.length_c   1.000
_cell.angle_alpha   90.00
_cell.angle_beta   90.00
_cell.angle_gamma   90.00
#
_symmetry.space_group_name_H-M   'P 1'
#
loop_
_entity.id
_entity.type
_entity.pdbx_description
1 polymer ?
#
loop_
_entity_poly.entity_id
_entity_poly.type
_entity_poly.pdbx_seq_one_letter_code
_entity_poly.pdbx_strand_id
1 'polypeptide(L)'
;MTNLISRGINVQSPSCPLCLMEDEHGEHLLFRCIIAQERGGLRRKIQMLLAASTMWSLWLSRNNWCFQRVRRSIDCLVEDIKLQSFTWVEQRGKKISIVWEKWIVNPWEGISKI
;
A
#
# COMPACT_ATOMS: atom_id res chain seq x y z
N MET A 1 -4.82 15.05 5.51
CA MET A 1 -5.18 16.13 4.55
C MET A 1 -5.30 15.58 3.11
N THR A 2 -6.50 15.06 2.88
CA THR A 2 -7.23 14.75 1.64
C THR A 2 -6.73 15.38 0.34
N ASN A 3 -6.14 14.55 -0.53
CA ASN A 3 -5.70 14.88 -1.90
C ASN A 3 -6.78 15.58 -2.76
N LEU A 4 -8.07 15.39 -2.43
CA LEU A 4 -9.21 15.95 -3.15
C LEU A 4 -9.51 17.40 -2.74
N ILE A 5 -9.54 17.71 -1.43
CA ILE A 5 -9.74 19.08 -0.94
C ILE A 5 -8.56 19.97 -1.36
N SER A 6 -7.33 19.46 -1.33
CA SER A 6 -6.16 20.20 -1.83
C SER A 6 -6.22 20.49 -3.33
N ARG A 7 -7.10 19.81 -4.08
CA ARG A 7 -7.37 20.04 -5.51
C ARG A 7 -8.67 20.83 -5.74
N GLY A 8 -9.25 21.41 -4.69
CA GLY A 8 -10.46 22.23 -4.78
C GLY A 8 -11.77 21.44 -4.94
N ILE A 9 -11.75 20.12 -4.72
CA ILE A 9 -12.97 19.30 -4.78
C ILE A 9 -13.72 19.46 -3.47
N ASN A 10 -14.99 19.86 -3.55
CA ASN A 10 -15.87 20.00 -2.39
C ASN A 10 -16.31 18.62 -1.89
N VAL A 11 -15.91 18.28 -0.66
CA VAL A 11 -16.24 17.00 -0.01
C VAL A 11 -16.97 17.31 1.29
N GLN A 12 -18.09 16.61 1.55
CA GLN A 12 -18.93 16.85 2.73
C GLN A 12 -18.20 16.60 4.07
N SER A 13 -17.29 15.62 4.10
CA SER A 13 -16.41 15.37 5.23
C SER A 13 -15.09 14.75 4.76
N PRO A 14 -13.93 15.23 5.22
CA PRO A 14 -12.64 14.60 4.97
C PRO A 14 -12.37 13.39 5.88
N SER A 15 -13.20 13.14 6.89
CA SER A 15 -12.94 12.15 7.92
C SER A 15 -13.07 10.71 7.40
N CYS A 16 -12.24 9.82 7.93
CA CYS A 16 -12.29 8.39 7.65
C CYS A 16 -13.67 7.81 7.96
N PRO A 17 -14.33 7.11 7.02
CA PRO A 17 -15.68 6.58 7.22
C PRO A 17 -15.75 5.42 8.22
N LEU A 18 -14.60 4.88 8.64
CA LEU A 18 -14.53 3.74 9.57
C LEU A 18 -14.41 4.18 11.02
N CYS A 19 -13.44 5.05 11.32
CA CYS A 19 -13.20 5.50 12.69
C CYS A 19 -13.76 6.89 12.98
N LEU A 20 -13.99 7.73 11.97
CA LEU A 20 -14.41 9.13 12.09
C LEU A 20 -13.45 10.04 12.90
N MET A 21 -12.26 9.54 13.27
CA MET A 21 -11.31 10.20 14.18
C MET A 21 -10.15 10.93 13.46
N GLU A 22 -9.72 10.43 12.30
CA GLU A 22 -8.68 11.05 11.47
C GLU A 22 -9.20 11.22 10.04
N ASP A 23 -8.57 12.09 9.25
CA ASP A 23 -8.86 12.25 7.82
C ASP A 23 -8.70 10.92 7.05
N GLU A 24 -9.52 10.71 6.04
CA GLU A 24 -9.35 9.62 5.09
C GLU A 24 -8.13 9.87 4.19
N HIS A 25 -7.17 8.96 4.26
CA HIS A 25 -6.11 8.82 3.26
C HIS A 25 -5.59 7.39 3.24
N GLY A 26 -4.91 6.99 2.15
CA GLY A 26 -4.48 5.61 1.94
C GLY A 26 -3.64 5.05 3.10
N GLU A 27 -2.76 5.85 3.70
CA GLU A 27 -2.00 5.41 4.86
C GLU A 27 -2.89 5.16 6.09
N HIS A 28 -3.82 6.08 6.37
CA HIS A 28 -4.76 5.92 7.47
C HIS A 28 -5.61 4.66 7.27
N LEU A 29 -6.27 4.51 6.13
CA LEU A 29 -7.14 3.36 5.84
C LEU A 29 -6.40 2.01 5.87
N LEU A 30 -5.19 1.96 5.31
CA LEU A 30 -4.46 0.70 5.14
C LEU A 30 -3.68 0.29 6.40
N PHE A 31 -3.13 1.26 7.14
CA PHE A 31 -2.12 0.98 8.17
C PHE A 31 -2.47 1.50 9.56
N ARG A 32 -3.20 2.62 9.69
CA ARG A 32 -3.34 3.32 10.98
C ARG A 32 -4.74 3.35 11.57
N CYS A 33 -5.78 3.18 10.76
CA CYS A 33 -7.16 3.25 11.22
C CYS A 33 -7.43 2.14 12.23
N ILE A 34 -7.73 2.51 13.48
CA ILE A 34 -7.96 1.55 14.57
C ILE A 34 -9.10 0.57 14.24
N ILE A 35 -10.19 1.07 13.63
CA ILE A 35 -11.35 0.25 13.27
C ILE A 35 -11.01 -0.69 12.11
N ALA A 36 -10.27 -0.21 11.10
CA ALA A 36 -9.74 -1.10 10.06
C ALA A 36 -8.75 -2.11 10.63
N GLN A 37 -8.00 -1.71 11.67
CA GLN A 37 -7.03 -2.57 12.32
C GLN A 37 -7.67 -3.69 13.13
N GLU A 38 -8.74 -3.40 13.85
CA GLU A 38 -9.50 -4.34 14.68
C GLU A 38 -10.39 -5.26 13.85
N ARG A 39 -11.04 -4.75 12.79
CA ARG A 39 -11.96 -5.54 11.96
C ARG A 39 -11.27 -6.37 10.87
N GLY A 40 -10.06 -6.00 10.46
CA GLY A 40 -9.31 -6.64 9.37
C GLY A 40 -8.13 -7.47 9.87
N GLY A 41 -8.15 -8.79 9.60
CA GLY A 41 -6.99 -9.66 9.87
C GLY A 41 -5.73 -9.22 9.11
N LEU A 42 -4.55 -9.45 9.69
CA LEU A 42 -3.23 -9.10 9.11
C LEU A 42 -3.11 -9.53 7.64
N ARG A 43 -3.62 -10.72 7.31
CA ARG A 43 -3.65 -11.26 5.94
C ARG A 43 -4.36 -10.33 4.95
N ARG A 44 -5.53 -9.80 5.30
CA ARG A 44 -6.30 -8.88 4.43
C ARG A 44 -5.55 -7.57 4.21
N LYS A 45 -4.89 -7.03 5.24
CA LYS A 45 -4.09 -5.80 5.11
C LYS A 45 -2.93 -5.99 4.14
N ILE A 46 -2.22 -7.11 4.25
CA ILE A 46 -1.12 -7.47 3.34
C ILE A 46 -1.63 -7.70 1.92
N GLN A 47 -2.78 -8.37 1.73
CA GLN A 47 -3.41 -8.51 0.41
C GLN A 47 -3.71 -7.14 -0.22
N MET A 48 -4.33 -6.23 0.53
CA MET A 48 -4.64 -4.88 0.05
C MET A 48 -3.38 -4.10 -0.30
N LEU A 49 -2.33 -4.23 0.49
CA LEU A 49 -1.03 -3.62 0.25
C LEU A 49 -0.36 -4.15 -1.03
N LEU A 50 -0.36 -5.47 -1.23
CA LEU A 50 0.18 -6.09 -2.44
C LEU A 50 -0.60 -5.64 -3.67
N ALA A 51 -1.94 -5.58 -3.59
CA ALA A 51 -2.80 -5.09 -4.66
C ALA A 51 -2.54 -3.60 -4.97
N ALA A 52 -2.44 -2.75 -3.95
CA ALA A 52 -2.13 -1.33 -4.12
C ALA A 52 -0.74 -1.10 -4.71
N SER A 53 0.27 -1.86 -4.25
CA SER A 53 1.64 -1.80 -4.77
C SER A 53 1.68 -2.21 -6.23
N THR A 54 0.98 -3.28 -6.60
CA THR A 54 0.86 -3.75 -7.99
C THR A 54 0.20 -2.70 -8.87
N MET A 55 -0.93 -2.14 -8.42
CA MET A 55 -1.66 -1.10 -9.15
C MET A 55 -0.79 0.14 -9.39
N TRP A 56 -0.07 0.59 -8.35
CA TRP A 56 0.85 1.71 -8.44
C TRP A 56 1.98 1.44 -9.44
N SER A 57 2.64 0.28 -9.37
CA SER A 57 3.73 -0.06 -10.27
C SER A 57 3.29 -0.14 -11.73
N LEU A 58 2.10 -0.68 -11.99
CA LEU A 58 1.50 -0.69 -13.33
C LEU A 58 1.20 0.71 -13.84
N TRP A 59 0.60 1.56 -13.00
CA TRP A 59 0.33 2.96 -13.35
C TRP A 59 1.61 3.73 -13.65
N LEU A 60 2.65 3.57 -12.82
CA LEU A 60 3.94 4.22 -13.01
C LEU A 60 4.64 3.72 -14.28
N SER A 61 4.61 2.40 -14.53
CA SER A 61 5.17 1.79 -15.74
C SER A 61 4.48 2.34 -17.00
N ARG A 62 3.13 2.42 -16.99
CA ARG A 62 2.35 3.03 -18.07
C ARG A 62 2.75 4.50 -18.28
N ASN A 63 2.88 5.28 -17.22
CA ASN A 63 3.24 6.70 -17.33
C ASN A 63 4.65 6.89 -17.90
N ASN A 64 5.63 6.10 -17.45
CA ASN A 64 6.98 6.15 -18.01
C ASN A 64 6.97 5.81 -19.50
N TRP A 65 6.16 4.84 -19.93
CA TRP A 65 6.02 4.55 -21.36
C TRP A 65 5.34 5.70 -22.12
N CYS A 66 4.26 6.27 -21.57
CA CYS A 66 3.50 7.33 -22.22
C CYS A 66 4.29 8.64 -22.36
N PHE A 67 4.98 9.07 -21.30
CA PHE A 67 5.63 10.39 -21.24
C PHE A 67 7.13 10.36 -21.50
N GLN A 68 7.82 9.25 -21.18
CA GLN A 68 9.28 9.13 -21.31
C GLN A 68 9.68 8.11 -22.38
N ARG A 69 8.73 7.38 -22.97
CA ARG A 69 8.95 6.26 -23.92
C ARG A 69 9.87 5.16 -23.40
N VAL A 70 10.02 5.06 -22.08
CA VAL A 70 10.79 4.00 -21.43
C VAL A 70 9.87 2.80 -21.22
N ARG A 71 10.24 1.65 -21.79
CA ARG A 71 9.53 0.38 -21.60
C ARG A 71 10.29 -0.46 -20.58
N ARG A 72 9.59 -0.97 -19.56
CA ARG A 72 10.14 -1.92 -18.59
C ARG A 72 9.75 -3.35 -18.96
N SER A 73 10.64 -4.29 -18.69
CA SER A 73 10.33 -5.72 -18.77
C SER A 73 9.37 -6.11 -17.65
N ILE A 74 8.66 -7.23 -17.85
CA ILE A 74 7.76 -7.77 -16.83
C ILE A 74 8.57 -8.24 -15.61
N ASP A 75 9.74 -8.83 -15.82
CA ASP A 75 10.59 -9.33 -14.74
C ASP A 75 11.02 -8.19 -13.79
N CYS A 76 11.53 -7.09 -14.33
CA CYS A 76 11.90 -5.92 -13.53
C CYS A 76 10.67 -5.33 -12.82
N LEU A 77 9.50 -5.34 -13.45
CA LEU A 77 8.27 -4.85 -12.83
C LEU A 77 7.85 -5.71 -11.63
N VAL A 78 7.97 -7.04 -11.74
CA VAL A 78 7.67 -7.97 -10.64
C VAL A 78 8.65 -7.75 -9.49
N GLU A 79 9.94 -7.57 -9.76
CA GLU A 79 10.95 -7.25 -8.75
C GLU A 79 10.64 -5.93 -8.03
N ASP A 80 10.30 -4.88 -8.78
CA ASP A 80 9.90 -3.57 -8.23
C ASP A 80 8.67 -3.71 -7.31
N ILE A 81 7.67 -4.50 -7.69
CA ILE A 81 6.48 -4.74 -6.87
C ILE A 81 6.85 -5.46 -5.56
N LYS A 82 7.70 -6.50 -5.64
CA LYS A 82 8.15 -7.25 -4.46
C LYS A 82 8.92 -6.34 -3.49
N LEU A 83 9.85 -5.55 -4.01
CA LEU A 83 10.64 -4.61 -3.22
C LEU A 83 9.77 -3.50 -2.63
N GLN A 84 8.93 -2.84 -3.44
CA GLN A 84 8.09 -1.75 -2.95
C GLN A 84 7.12 -2.22 -1.87
N SER A 85 6.48 -3.38 -2.06
CA SER A 85 5.54 -3.92 -1.08
C SER A 85 6.25 -4.32 0.22
N PHE A 86 7.46 -4.89 0.15
CA PHE A 86 8.29 -5.16 1.32
C PHE A 86 8.59 -3.88 2.09
N THR A 87 9.13 -2.86 1.41
CA THR A 87 9.48 -1.57 2.02
C THR A 87 8.28 -0.91 2.70
N TRP A 88 7.10 -1.02 2.09
CA TRP A 88 5.87 -0.49 2.70
C TRP A 88 5.46 -1.24 3.97
N VAL A 89 5.62 -2.57 4.02
CA VAL A 89 5.36 -3.34 5.24
C VAL A 89 6.40 -3.03 6.32
N GLU A 90 7.68 -3.00 5.97
CA GLU A 90 8.77 -2.73 6.92
C GLU A 90 8.64 -1.32 7.54
N GLN A 91 8.39 -0.29 6.72
CA GLN A 91 8.35 1.09 7.20
C GLN A 91 7.02 1.48 7.83
N ARG A 92 5.90 0.85 7.44
CA ARG A 92 4.54 1.27 7.86
C ARG A 92 3.79 0.21 8.67
N GLY A 93 4.26 -1.03 8.67
CA GLY A 93 3.71 -2.14 9.43
C GLY A 93 4.14 -2.08 10.90
N LYS A 94 3.39 -1.39 11.74
CA LYS A 94 3.62 -1.42 13.19
C LYS A 94 3.41 -2.85 13.71
N LYS A 95 4.36 -3.35 14.52
CA LYS A 95 4.31 -4.67 15.20
C LYS A 95 4.32 -5.89 14.26
N ILE A 96 4.97 -5.75 13.11
CA ILE A 96 5.15 -6.86 12.16
C ILE A 96 6.65 -7.07 11.99
N SER A 97 7.14 -8.27 12.27
CA SER A 97 8.48 -8.69 11.88
C SER A 97 8.40 -9.31 10.49
N ILE A 98 9.29 -8.87 9.62
CA ILE A 98 9.31 -9.21 8.21
C ILE A 98 10.74 -9.60 7.79
N VAL A 99 10.88 -10.70 7.06
CA VAL A 99 12.18 -11.24 6.57
C VAL A 99 12.16 -11.29 5.05
N TRP A 100 13.11 -10.60 4.41
CA TRP A 100 13.15 -10.43 2.95
C TRP A 100 13.28 -11.75 2.18
N GLU A 101 14.19 -12.63 2.62
CA GLU A 101 14.49 -13.89 1.95
C GLU A 101 13.27 -14.82 1.87
N LYS A 102 12.41 -14.76 2.90
CA LYS A 102 11.15 -15.49 2.92
C LYS A 102 10.09 -14.76 2.10
N TRP A 103 10.02 -13.43 2.23
CA TRP A 103 9.06 -12.58 1.54
C TRP A 103 9.15 -12.68 0.02
N ILE A 104 10.35 -12.66 -0.55
CA ILE A 104 10.57 -12.65 -2.00
C ILE A 104 10.08 -13.94 -2.69
N VAL A 105 10.09 -15.05 -1.93
CA VAL A 105 9.56 -16.36 -2.34
C VAL A 105 8.06 -16.42 -2.09
N ASN A 106 7.63 -16.10 -0.87
CA ASN A 106 6.23 -16.10 -0.48
C ASN A 106 5.99 -15.04 0.62
N PRO A 107 5.23 -13.96 0.32
CA PRO A 107 4.94 -12.90 1.29
C PRO A 107 4.28 -13.40 2.57
N TRP A 108 3.63 -14.56 2.56
CA TRP A 108 2.98 -15.14 3.74
C TRP A 108 3.97 -15.81 4.71
N GLU A 109 5.08 -16.35 4.20
CA GLU A 109 6.11 -17.02 4.99
C GLU A 109 7.07 -16.01 5.64
N GLY A 110 7.15 -14.81 5.07
CA GLY A 110 8.02 -13.74 5.55
C GLY A 110 7.47 -12.93 6.71
N ILE A 111 6.25 -13.20 7.19
CA ILE A 111 5.56 -12.36 8.17
C ILE A 111 5.40 -13.09 9.51
N SER A 112 5.86 -12.45 10.58
CA SER A 112 5.56 -12.87 11.96
C SER A 112 5.01 -11.70 12.78
N LYS A 113 4.02 -11.97 13.64
CA LYS A 113 3.52 -10.97 14.60
C LYS A 113 4.52 -10.85 15.74
N ILE A 114 4.86 -9.61 16.10
CA ILE A 114 5.64 -9.28 17.31
C ILE A 114 4.67 -9.00 18.45
#